data_AF-A0A9D5A7G9-F1
#
_entry.id   AF-A0A9D5A7G9-F1
#
_cell.length_a   1.000
_cell.length_b   1.000
_cell.length_c   1.000
_cell.angle_alpha   90.00
_cell.angle_beta   90.00
_cell.angle_gamma   90.00
#
_symmetry.space_group_name_H-M   'P 1'
#
loop_
_entity.id
_entity.type
_entity.pdbx_description
1 polymer ?
#
loop_
_entity_poly.entity_id
_entity_poly.type
_entity_poly.pdbx_seq_one_letter_code
_entity_poly.pdbx_strand_id
1 'polypeptide(L)'
;MARISTLYLLAYNSFQAIGWAVSLTIILFNLLSTSSVTGTFTSAGTLICFLQSAAFLEVIHGAIGLVPSGVLLPMLQWSGRTHFVLAIVRGIPEVQELPFVFITFLAWSIGEVIRYSHYAFSCLGNCPSWITYIR
;
A
#
# COMPACT_ATOMS: atom_id res chain seq x y z
N MET A 1 3.95 -12.53 21.47
CA MET A 1 2.59 -12.29 20.96
C MET A 1 1.83 -13.61 21.00
N ALA A 2 0.52 -13.57 21.25
CA ALA A 2 -0.30 -14.78 21.13
C ALA A 2 -0.29 -15.28 19.68
N ARG A 3 -0.32 -16.61 19.48
CA ARG A 3 -0.29 -17.25 18.14
C ARG A 3 -1.37 -16.70 17.20
N ILE A 4 -2.51 -16.31 17.76
CA ILE A 4 -3.66 -15.73 17.04
C ILE A 4 -3.32 -14.33 16.48
N SER A 5 -2.65 -13.48 17.27
CA SER A 5 -2.25 -12.13 16.84
C SER A 5 -1.25 -12.20 15.67
N THR A 6 -0.30 -13.14 15.73
CA THR A 6 0.67 -13.36 14.65
C THR A 6 -0.01 -13.85 13.37
N LEU A 7 -0.98 -14.77 13.48
CA LEU A 7 -1.74 -15.26 12.33
C LEU A 7 -2.59 -14.16 11.69
N TYR A 8 -3.24 -13.33 12.50
CA TYR A 8 -3.99 -12.17 12.04
C TYR A 8 -3.10 -11.17 11.30
N LEU A 9 -1.95 -10.81 11.87
CA LEU A 9 -0.98 -9.91 11.23
C LEU A 9 -0.45 -10.49 9.93
N LEU A 10 -0.16 -11.79 9.90
CA LEU A 10 0.26 -12.47 8.68
C LEU A 10 -0.81 -12.34 7.60
N ALA A 11 -2.07 -12.67 7.90
CA ALA A 11 -3.17 -12.57 6.95
C ALA A 11 -3.37 -11.12 6.45
N TYR A 12 -3.34 -10.14 7.35
CA TYR A 12 -3.47 -8.73 7.00
C TYR A 12 -2.33 -8.26 6.08
N ASN A 13 -1.08 -8.54 6.44
CA ASN A 13 0.08 -8.13 5.65
C ASN A 13 0.12 -8.85 4.29
N SER A 14 -0.24 -10.13 4.23
CA SER A 14 -0.36 -10.87 2.96
C SER A 14 -1.46 -10.30 2.07
N PHE A 15 -2.61 -9.96 2.64
CA PHE A 15 -3.71 -9.34 1.89
C PHE A 15 -3.28 -8.00 1.28
N GLN A 16 -2.64 -7.14 2.07
CA GLN A 16 -2.13 -5.86 1.59
C GLN A 16 -1.04 -6.06 0.52
N ALA A 17 -0.08 -6.97 0.73
CA ALA A 17 0.98 -7.27 -0.25
C ALA A 17 0.39 -7.71 -1.60
N ILE A 18 -0.61 -8.60 -1.58
CA ILE A 18 -1.31 -9.06 -2.79
C ILE A 18 -2.07 -7.90 -3.45
N GLY A 19 -2.80 -7.09 -2.66
CA GLY A 19 -3.55 -5.96 -3.20
C GLY A 19 -2.66 -4.94 -3.91
N TRP A 20 -1.51 -4.60 -3.33
CA TRP A 20 -0.54 -3.70 -3.95
C TRP A 20 0.16 -4.33 -5.15
N ALA A 21 0.42 -5.64 -5.13
CA ALA A 21 0.97 -6.35 -6.28
C ALA A 21 -0.02 -6.37 -7.47
N VAL A 22 -1.31 -6.60 -7.20
CA VAL A 22 -2.37 -6.52 -8.21
C VAL A 22 -2.46 -5.10 -8.77
N SER A 23 -2.41 -4.08 -7.92
CA SER A 23 -2.40 -2.67 -8.35
C SER A 23 -1.22 -2.39 -9.28
N LEU A 24 -0.02 -2.86 -8.92
CA LEU A 24 1.18 -2.74 -9.74
C LEU A 24 1.01 -3.43 -11.10
N THR A 25 0.48 -4.66 -11.12
CA THR A 25 0.24 -5.40 -12.37
C THR A 25 -0.76 -4.68 -13.26
N ILE A 26 -1.84 -4.13 -12.71
CA ILE A 26 -2.83 -3.36 -13.48
C ILE A 26 -2.18 -2.12 -14.11
N ILE A 27 -1.38 -1.37 -13.34
CA ILE A 27 -0.69 -0.17 -13.82
C ILE A 27 0.27 -0.52 -14.96
N LEU A 28 1.10 -1.56 -14.79
CA LEU A 28 2.05 -1.99 -15.82
C LEU A 28 1.34 -2.54 -17.06
N PHE A 29 0.27 -3.31 -16.89
CA PHE A 29 -0.52 -3.84 -18.00
C PHE A 29 -1.21 -2.73 -18.79
N ASN A 30 -1.74 -1.71 -18.11
CA ASN A 30 -2.34 -0.54 -18.75
C ASN A 30 -1.29 0.24 -19.57
N LEU A 31 -0.11 0.46 -19.00
CA LEU A 31 1.00 1.10 -19.70
C LEU A 31 1.40 0.33 -20.96
N LEU A 32 1.54 -0.99 -20.88
CA LEU A 32 1.93 -1.83 -22.02
C LEU A 32 0.85 -1.89 -23.10
N SER A 33 -0.43 -1.93 -22.70
CA SER A 33 -1.56 -2.08 -23.63
C SER A 33 -1.89 -0.78 -24.36
N THR A 34 -1.83 0.35 -23.66
CA THR A 34 -2.26 1.65 -24.20
C THR A 34 -1.08 2.51 -24.64
N SER A 35 0.15 2.18 -24.23
CA SER A 35 1.36 3.02 -24.41
C SER A 35 1.17 4.46 -23.90
N SER A 36 0.22 4.66 -22.98
CA SER A 36 -0.10 5.94 -22.37
C SER A 36 -0.11 5.81 -20.85
N VAL A 37 0.23 6.91 -20.19
CA VAL A 37 0.16 7.07 -18.73
C VAL A 37 -1.18 7.69 -18.29
N THR A 38 -1.93 8.26 -19.22
CA THR A 38 -3.26 8.85 -19.00
C THR A 38 -4.28 7.73 -18.75
N GLY A 39 -5.19 7.91 -17.79
CA GLY A 39 -6.14 6.86 -17.38
C GLY A 39 -5.64 5.82 -16.37
N THR A 40 -4.45 6.01 -15.78
CA THR A 40 -3.94 5.14 -14.69
C THR A 40 -4.86 5.16 -13.47
N PHE A 41 -5.44 6.32 -13.15
CA PHE A 41 -6.38 6.44 -12.04
C PHE A 41 -7.68 5.66 -12.31
N THR A 42 -8.20 5.70 -13.54
CA THR A 42 -9.42 4.98 -13.93
C THR A 42 -9.26 3.46 -13.79
N SER A 43 -8.05 2.96 -14.06
CA SER A 43 -7.76 1.52 -14.03
C SER A 43 -7.40 0.99 -12.63
N ALA A 44 -6.52 1.68 -11.89
CA ALA A 44 -6.02 1.20 -10.59
C ALA A 44 -6.42 2.07 -9.38
N GLY A 45 -6.93 3.29 -9.60
CA GLY A 45 -7.17 4.29 -8.56
C GLY A 45 -8.17 3.86 -7.50
N THR A 46 -9.27 3.20 -7.90
CA THR A 46 -10.27 2.68 -6.94
C THR A 46 -9.66 1.65 -5.99
N LEU A 47 -8.82 0.73 -6.51
CA LEU A 47 -8.15 -0.28 -5.71
C LEU A 47 -7.13 0.37 -4.76
N ILE A 48 -6.34 1.32 -5.24
CA ILE A 48 -5.36 2.05 -4.42
C ILE A 48 -6.06 2.86 -3.32
N CYS A 49 -7.19 3.51 -3.60
CA CYS A 49 -8.01 4.18 -2.61
C CYS A 49 -8.48 3.22 -1.51
N PHE A 50 -8.91 2.02 -1.90
CA PHE A 50 -9.33 0.99 -0.97
C PHE A 50 -8.17 0.50 -0.10
N LEU A 51 -7.02 0.18 -0.68
CA LEU A 51 -5.83 -0.29 0.06
C LEU A 51 -5.34 0.77 1.05
N GLN A 52 -5.36 2.05 0.65
CA GLN A 52 -5.03 3.15 1.57
C GLN A 52 -6.04 3.33 2.69
N SER A 53 -7.33 3.14 2.42
CA SER A 53 -8.33 3.15 3.48
C SER A 53 -8.11 1.98 4.45
N ALA A 54 -7.79 0.79 3.94
CA ALA A 54 -7.49 -0.39 4.74
C ALA A 54 -6.20 -0.21 5.58
N ALA A 55 -5.22 0.56 5.10
CA ALA A 55 -3.99 0.85 5.82
C ALA A 55 -4.22 1.64 7.13
N PHE A 56 -5.40 2.24 7.34
CA PHE A 56 -5.78 2.82 8.63
C PHE A 56 -5.76 1.78 9.77
N LEU A 57 -5.96 0.50 9.46
CA LEU A 57 -5.85 -0.57 10.46
C LEU A 57 -4.47 -0.62 11.12
N GLU A 58 -3.40 -0.18 10.47
CA GLU A 58 -2.07 -0.10 11.09
C GLU A 58 -2.02 0.90 12.25
N VAL A 59 -2.77 2.00 12.14
CA VAL A 59 -2.92 2.99 13.21
C VAL A 59 -3.63 2.35 14.40
N ILE A 60 -4.67 1.56 14.13
CA ILE A 60 -5.43 0.82 15.14
C ILE A 60 -4.55 -0.26 15.80
N HIS A 61 -3.74 -0.98 15.03
CA HIS A 61 -2.81 -1.98 15.57
C HIS A 61 -1.80 -1.34 16.54
N GLY A 62 -1.28 -0.16 16.20
CA GLY A 62 -0.44 0.63 17.10
C GLY A 62 -1.19 1.08 18.36
N ALA A 63 -2.47 1.43 18.25
CA ALA A 63 -3.26 1.99 19.36
C ALA A 63 -3.64 0.92 20.39
N ILE A 64 -3.89 -0.29 19.94
CA ILE A 64 -4.21 -1.45 20.78
C ILE A 64 -2.91 -2.08 21.34
N GLY A 65 -1.73 -1.62 20.92
CA GLY A 65 -0.45 -2.18 21.34
C GLY A 65 -0.13 -3.54 20.72
N LEU A 66 -0.77 -3.84 19.58
CA LEU A 66 -0.58 -5.10 18.84
C LEU A 66 0.77 -5.10 18.10
N VAL A 67 1.28 -3.91 17.76
CA VAL A 67 2.62 -3.70 17.17
C VAL A 67 3.38 -2.68 18.03
N PRO A 68 4.67 -2.90 18.33
CA PRO A 68 5.44 -2.03 19.23
C PRO A 68 5.78 -0.64 18.67
N SER A 69 5.44 -0.35 17.41
CA SER A 69 5.77 0.90 16.71
C SER A 69 4.98 2.13 17.19
N GLY A 70 3.96 1.94 18.04
CA GLY A 70 3.06 3.00 18.48
C GLY A 70 2.15 3.53 17.37
N VAL A 71 1.42 4.63 17.66
CA VAL A 71 0.33 5.16 16.82
C VAL A 71 0.75 6.34 15.94
N LEU A 72 1.62 7.20 16.46
CA LEU A 72 1.89 8.52 15.85
C LEU A 72 2.50 8.42 14.45
N LEU A 73 3.49 7.54 14.27
CA LEU A 73 4.19 7.38 13.00
C LEU A 73 3.28 6.77 11.90
N PRO A 74 2.57 5.65 12.13
CA PRO A 74 1.60 5.15 11.16
C PRO A 74 0.50 6.16 10.82
N MET A 75 0.02 6.92 11.81
CA MET A 75 -1.02 7.93 11.59
C MET A 75 -0.56 9.07 10.70
N LEU A 76 0.66 9.59 10.92
CA LEU A 76 1.23 10.64 10.09
C LEU A 76 1.46 10.18 8.65
N GLN A 77 2.00 8.96 8.48
CA GLN A 77 2.24 8.37 7.16
C GLN A 77 0.93 8.12 6.40
N TRP A 78 -0.05 7.54 7.08
CA TRP A 78 -1.35 7.23 6.51
C TRP A 78 -2.12 8.51 6.14
N SER A 79 -2.17 9.50 7.03
CA SER A 79 -2.90 10.76 6.79
C SER A 79 -2.35 11.53 5.59
N GLY A 80 -1.03 11.67 5.46
CA GLY A 80 -0.41 12.37 4.33
C GLY A 80 -0.75 11.73 2.98
N ARG A 81 -0.62 10.41 2.88
CA ARG A 81 -0.89 9.68 1.63
C ARG A 81 -2.39 9.60 1.31
N THR A 82 -3.21 9.39 2.33
CA THR A 82 -4.67 9.32 2.17
C THR A 82 -5.25 10.66 1.78
N HIS A 83 -4.75 11.76 2.34
CA HIS A 83 -5.14 13.11 1.93
C HIS A 83 -4.84 13.34 0.44
N PHE A 84 -3.64 12.99 -0.02
CA PHE A 84 -3.27 13.11 -1.44
C PHE A 84 -4.23 12.33 -2.34
N VAL A 85 -4.46 11.04 -2.07
CA VAL A 85 -5.26 10.20 -2.99
C VAL A 85 -6.77 10.45 -2.88
N LEU A 86 -7.32 10.49 -1.67
CA LEU A 86 -8.76 10.59 -1.47
C LEU A 86 -9.30 12.02 -1.57
N ALA A 87 -8.55 13.02 -1.06
CA ALA A 87 -9.04 14.40 -1.07
C ALA A 87 -8.68 15.12 -2.37
N ILE A 88 -7.45 14.93 -2.87
CA ILE A 88 -6.97 15.67 -4.05
C ILE A 88 -7.24 14.89 -5.33
N VAL A 89 -6.59 13.73 -5.52
CA VAL A 89 -6.64 13.01 -6.80
C VAL A 89 -8.06 12.53 -7.12
N ARG A 90 -8.77 11.94 -6.14
CA ARG A 90 -10.16 11.49 -6.37
C ARG A 90 -11.16 12.63 -6.52
N GLY A 91 -10.90 13.80 -5.92
CA GLY A 91 -11.81 14.94 -5.93
C GLY A 91 -11.72 15.80 -7.19
N ILE A 92 -10.57 15.81 -7.87
CA ILE A 92 -10.28 16.70 -9.00
C ILE A 92 -9.98 15.86 -10.26
N PRO A 93 -10.95 15.71 -11.18
CA PRO A 93 -10.79 14.91 -12.40
C PRO A 93 -9.59 15.33 -13.25
N GLU A 94 -9.29 16.62 -13.32
CA GLU A 94 -8.17 17.17 -14.07
C GLU A 94 -6.82 16.65 -13.57
N VAL A 95 -6.71 16.37 -12.27
CA VAL A 95 -5.49 15.83 -11.65
C VAL A 95 -5.32 14.35 -11.98
N GLN A 96 -6.42 13.60 -12.18
CA GLN A 96 -6.39 12.16 -12.46
C GLN A 96 -5.70 11.82 -13.78
N GLU A 97 -5.76 12.73 -14.76
CA GLU A 97 -5.14 12.57 -16.07
C GLU A 97 -3.67 13.00 -16.10
N LEU A 98 -3.16 13.58 -15.01
CA LEU A 98 -1.77 14.03 -14.96
C LEU A 98 -0.80 12.85 -14.84
N PRO A 99 0.36 12.89 -15.52
CA PRO A 99 1.37 11.82 -15.46
C PRO A 99 1.95 11.62 -14.05
N PHE A 100 1.83 12.63 -13.17
CA PHE A 100 2.27 12.54 -11.78
C PHE A 100 1.51 11.48 -10.98
N VAL A 101 0.24 11.21 -11.33
CA VAL A 101 -0.56 10.16 -10.68
C VAL A 101 0.02 8.79 -11.00
N PHE A 102 0.37 8.55 -12.27
CA PHE A 102 1.03 7.32 -12.69
C PHE A 102 2.34 7.09 -11.94
N ILE A 103 3.24 8.08 -11.93
CA ILE A 103 4.55 7.98 -11.25
C ILE A 103 4.36 7.67 -9.76
N THR A 104 3.41 8.37 -9.12
CA THR A 104 3.13 8.20 -7.69
C THR A 104 2.58 6.81 -7.40
N PHE A 105 1.58 6.35 -8.16
CA PHE A 105 0.96 5.04 -7.96
C PHE A 105 1.92 3.89 -8.24
N LEU A 106 2.77 4.02 -9.26
CA LEU A 106 3.81 3.05 -9.57
C LEU A 106 4.82 2.95 -8.41
N ALA A 107 5.36 4.08 -7.97
CA ALA A 107 6.33 4.13 -6.87
C ALA A 107 5.75 3.59 -5.56
N TRP A 108 4.51 3.97 -5.24
CA TRP A 108 3.83 3.47 -4.04
C TRP A 108 3.57 1.98 -4.11
N SER A 109 3.08 1.47 -5.25
CA SER A 109 2.79 0.04 -5.37
C SER A 109 4.05 -0.81 -5.21
N ILE A 110 5.19 -0.38 -5.77
CA ILE A 110 6.47 -1.08 -5.57
C ILE A 110 6.88 -1.06 -4.09
N GLY A 111 6.89 0.12 -3.46
CA GLY A 111 7.31 0.27 -2.06
C GLY A 111 6.40 -0.50 -1.09
N GLU A 112 5.09 -0.49 -1.31
CA GLU A 112 4.14 -1.17 -0.45
C GLU A 112 4.18 -2.69 -0.61
N VAL A 113 4.39 -3.22 -1.81
CA VAL A 113 4.62 -4.66 -2.02
C VAL A 113 5.82 -5.13 -1.20
N ILE A 114 6.94 -4.41 -1.24
CA ILE A 114 8.15 -4.75 -0.48
C ILE A 114 7.87 -4.67 1.03
N ARG A 115 7.26 -3.57 1.49
CA ARG A 115 6.98 -3.31 2.90
C ARG A 115 6.08 -4.38 3.53
N TYR A 116 4.94 -4.66 2.90
CA TYR A 116 3.99 -5.64 3.42
C TYR A 116 4.51 -7.08 3.30
N SER A 117 5.26 -7.41 2.25
CA SER A 117 5.93 -8.70 2.15
C SER A 117 6.93 -8.89 3.29
N HIS A 118 7.76 -7.87 3.58
CA HIS A 118 8.66 -7.89 4.72
C HIS A 118 7.92 -8.12 6.04
N TYR A 119 6.79 -7.42 6.27
CA TYR A 119 5.99 -7.62 7.48
C TYR A 119 5.37 -9.01 7.59
N ALA A 120 4.87 -9.57 6.48
CA ALA A 120 4.38 -10.94 6.44
C ALA A 120 5.48 -11.96 6.79
N PHE A 121 6.66 -11.85 6.16
CA PHE A 121 7.78 -12.76 6.46
C PHE A 121 8.35 -12.56 7.87
N SER A 122 8.34 -11.34 8.38
CA SER A 122 8.74 -11.06 9.77
C SER A 122 7.80 -11.76 10.78
N CYS A 123 6.51 -11.87 10.48
CA CYS A 123 5.56 -12.63 11.31
C CYS A 123 5.87 -14.14 11.32
N LEU A 124 6.47 -14.68 10.25
CA LEU A 124 6.89 -16.08 10.15
C LEU A 124 8.24 -16.36 10.83
N GLY A 125 8.93 -15.32 11.33
CA GLY A 125 10.23 -15.44 11.99
C GLY A 125 11.40 -15.73 11.04
N ASN A 126 11.18 -15.75 9.72
CA ASN A 126 12.21 -16.02 8.72
C ASN A 126 12.11 -15.02 7.57
N CYS A 127 12.58 -13.79 7.79
CA CYS A 127 12.62 -12.77 6.75
C CYS A 127 13.84 -12.98 5.85
N PRO A 128 13.67 -13.18 4.53
CA PRO A 128 14.79 -13.28 3.60
C PRO A 128 15.65 -12.01 3.63
N SER A 129 16.97 -12.17 3.71
CA SER A 129 17.92 -11.05 3.83
C SER A 129 17.86 -10.06 2.67
N TRP A 130 17.53 -10.53 1.46
CA TRP A 130 17.39 -9.68 0.27
C TRP A 130 16.17 -8.74 0.33
N ILE A 131 15.06 -9.17 0.97
CA ILE A 131 13.89 -8.30 1.16
C ILE A 131 14.23 -7.21 2.17
N THR A 132 14.98 -7.56 3.22
CA THR A 132 15.46 -6.58 4.21
C THR A 132 16.41 -5.56 3.59
N TYR A 133 17.22 -5.95 2.60
CA TYR A 133 18.15 -5.04 1.92
C TYR A 133 17.45 -4.05 0.97
N ILE A 134 16.35 -4.46 0.33
CA ILE A 134 15.61 -3.63 -0.64
C ILE A 134 14.58 -2.70 0.05
N ARG A 135 14.25 -2.98 1.32
CA ARG A 135 13.35 -2.17 2.14
C ARG A 135 13.93 -0.78 2.45
#